data_AF-A0A9D5RK47-F1
#
_entry.id   AF-A0A9D5RK47-F1
#
_cell.length_a   1.000
_cell.length_b   1.000
_cell.length_c   1.000
_cell.angle_alpha   90.00
_cell.angle_beta   90.00
_cell.angle_gamma   90.00
#
_symmetry.space_group_name_H-M   'P 1'
#
loop_
_entity.id
_entity.type
_entity.pdbx_description
1 polymer ?
#
loop_
_entity_poly.entity_id
_entity_poly.type
_entity_poly.pdbx_seq_one_letter_code
_entity_poly.pdbx_strand_id
1 'polypeptide(L)'
;MAETIILDAGHGGANPGAVYGGRREKDDALALTLAVGEILEDKGFNVYYTRTDDVYESPYQKAQEGNTLGGDFFVSIHRNSSVYPNQYSGVESLIYNFQSPAYEMAVNINRELERVGFINLGVNERPNLVVLNRTQMPAVLVEVGFINTENDNALFDARFQEIAWAIAQGIVRTFYPGWDIYPI
;
A
#
# COMPACT_ATOMS: atom_id res chain seq x y z
N MET A 1 21.30 10.80 3.64
CA MET A 1 20.32 11.48 2.76
C MET A 1 18.95 11.11 3.28
N ALA A 2 17.89 11.86 2.96
CA ALA A 2 16.53 11.43 3.29
C ALA A 2 16.17 10.18 2.48
N GLU A 3 15.54 9.21 3.14
CA GLU A 3 15.08 7.97 2.52
C GLU A 3 13.98 8.28 1.49
N THR A 4 14.00 7.58 0.36
CA THR A 4 13.13 7.81 -0.78
C THR A 4 12.14 6.67 -0.96
N ILE A 5 10.85 6.97 -0.89
CA ILE A 5 9.77 5.99 -1.06
C ILE A 5 9.06 6.24 -2.39
N ILE A 6 8.99 5.22 -3.22
CA ILE A 6 8.13 5.23 -4.40
C ILE A 6 6.76 4.68 -3.98
N LEU A 7 5.75 5.53 -3.98
CA LEU A 7 4.38 5.16 -3.69
C LEU A 7 3.62 4.90 -4.99
N ASP A 8 3.03 3.71 -5.09
CA ASP A 8 2.22 3.32 -6.22
C ASP A 8 0.75 3.20 -5.81
N ALA A 9 -0.10 4.01 -6.43
CA ALA A 9 -1.54 3.86 -6.32
C ALA A 9 -2.01 2.82 -7.35
N GLY A 10 -2.48 1.66 -6.88
CA GLY A 10 -2.96 0.58 -7.73
C GLY A 10 -3.96 1.02 -8.80
N HIS A 11 -3.93 0.35 -9.96
CA HIS A 11 -4.86 0.60 -11.08
C HIS A 11 -4.81 2.05 -11.61
N GLY A 12 -5.94 2.57 -12.12
CA GLY A 12 -6.08 3.95 -12.61
C GLY A 12 -6.67 4.05 -14.03
N GLY A 13 -7.28 5.20 -14.35
CA GLY A 13 -7.86 5.49 -15.65
C GLY A 13 -8.94 4.47 -16.05
N ALA A 14 -8.74 3.83 -17.21
CA ALA A 14 -9.67 2.82 -17.74
C ALA A 14 -9.65 1.50 -16.96
N ASN A 15 -8.66 1.28 -16.08
CA ASN A 15 -8.59 0.11 -15.20
C ASN A 15 -9.14 0.49 -13.82
N PRO A 16 -10.35 0.06 -13.45
CA PRO A 16 -10.94 0.37 -12.15
C PRO A 16 -10.38 -0.46 -10.99
N GLY A 17 -9.66 -1.55 -11.29
CA GLY A 17 -9.41 -2.62 -10.33
C GLY A 17 -10.69 -3.37 -9.97
N ALA A 18 -10.75 -3.89 -8.76
CA ALA A 18 -11.96 -4.50 -8.23
C ALA A 18 -13.08 -3.45 -8.06
N VAL A 19 -14.32 -3.88 -8.29
CA VAL A 19 -15.51 -3.02 -8.22
C VAL A 19 -16.60 -3.71 -7.43
N TYR A 20 -17.19 -3.01 -6.46
CA TYR A 20 -18.29 -3.53 -5.65
C TYR A 20 -19.23 -2.39 -5.25
N GLY A 21 -20.53 -2.54 -5.53
CA GLY A 21 -21.54 -1.54 -5.14
C GLY A 21 -21.32 -0.12 -5.72
N GLY A 22 -20.57 0.01 -6.82
CA GLY A 22 -20.18 1.30 -7.40
C GLY A 22 -18.86 1.89 -6.85
N ARG A 23 -18.31 1.32 -5.77
CA ARG A 23 -16.96 1.58 -5.27
C ARG A 23 -15.92 0.97 -6.21
N ARG A 24 -14.83 1.67 -6.50
CA ARG A 24 -13.76 1.23 -7.39
C ARG A 24 -12.43 1.30 -6.66
N GLU A 25 -11.67 0.21 -6.72
CA GLU A 25 -10.38 0.10 -6.06
C GLU A 25 -9.42 1.23 -6.43
N LYS A 26 -9.38 1.64 -7.70
CA LYS A 26 -8.49 2.72 -8.16
C LYS A 26 -8.68 4.04 -7.41
N ASP A 27 -9.91 4.32 -6.95
CA ASP A 27 -10.26 5.57 -6.26
C ASP A 27 -9.79 5.50 -4.80
N ASP A 28 -10.08 4.38 -4.12
CA ASP A 28 -9.60 4.12 -2.76
C ASP A 28 -8.07 4.10 -2.68
N ALA A 29 -7.43 3.41 -3.63
CA ALA A 29 -5.98 3.31 -3.72
C ALA A 29 -5.35 4.68 -3.93
N LEU A 30 -5.87 5.51 -4.86
CA LEU A 30 -5.34 6.85 -5.09
C LEU A 30 -5.44 7.73 -3.84
N ALA A 31 -6.65 7.80 -3.26
CA ALA A 31 -6.88 8.64 -2.10
C ALA A 31 -5.97 8.24 -0.93
N LEU A 32 -5.85 6.94 -0.67
CA LEU A 32 -5.02 6.45 0.43
C LEU A 32 -3.52 6.66 0.16
N THR A 33 -3.04 6.42 -1.07
CA THR A 33 -1.65 6.67 -1.45
C THR A 33 -1.26 8.12 -1.26
N LEU A 34 -2.10 9.07 -1.68
CA LEU A 34 -1.84 10.49 -1.48
C LEU A 34 -1.76 10.85 0.01
N ALA A 35 -2.72 10.38 0.82
CA ALA A 35 -2.72 10.64 2.27
C ALA A 35 -1.49 10.03 2.98
N VAL A 36 -1.06 8.83 2.60
CA VAL A 36 0.18 8.21 3.13
C VAL A 36 1.40 9.03 2.73
N GLY A 37 1.45 9.48 1.48
CA GLY A 37 2.57 10.26 0.96
C GLY A 37 2.72 11.61 1.65
N GLU A 38 1.63 12.36 1.84
CA GLU A 38 1.63 13.62 2.59
C GLU A 38 2.21 13.44 4.00
N ILE A 39 1.80 12.37 4.70
CA ILE A 39 2.32 12.05 6.03
C ILE A 39 3.83 11.78 5.97
N LEU A 40 4.31 11.00 5.00
CA LEU A 40 5.73 10.65 4.88
C LEU A 40 6.59 11.89 4.53
N GLU A 41 6.11 12.74 3.63
CA GLU A 41 6.74 14.01 3.27
C GLU A 41 6.89 14.91 4.50
N ASP A 42 5.84 15.03 5.33
CA ASP A 42 5.86 15.77 6.60
C ASP A 42 6.87 15.20 7.62
N LYS A 43 7.19 13.90 7.52
CA LYS A 43 8.23 13.25 8.34
C LYS A 43 9.62 13.27 7.71
N GLY A 44 9.78 13.98 6.58
CA GLY A 44 11.07 14.24 5.95
C GLY A 44 11.55 13.14 5.00
N PHE A 45 10.67 12.24 4.55
CA PHE A 45 10.96 11.31 3.47
C PHE A 45 10.85 12.02 2.12
N ASN A 46 11.65 11.61 1.13
CA ASN A 46 11.37 11.96 -0.26
C ASN A 46 10.31 11.00 -0.78
N VAL A 47 9.19 11.50 -1.27
CA VAL A 47 8.11 10.67 -1.82
C VAL A 47 7.98 10.95 -3.31
N TYR A 48 7.89 9.87 -4.10
CA TYR A 48 7.51 9.94 -5.50
C TYR A 48 6.30 9.06 -5.74
N TYR A 49 5.32 9.58 -6.47
CA TYR A 49 4.10 8.86 -6.80
C TYR A 49 4.18 8.36 -8.24
N THR A 50 3.76 7.13 -8.51
CA THR A 50 3.54 6.67 -9.90
C THR A 50 2.41 7.48 -10.54
N ARG A 51 1.35 7.77 -9.78
CA ARG A 51 0.27 8.68 -10.19
C ARG A 51 -0.28 9.49 -9.03
N THR A 52 -0.65 10.73 -9.32
CA THR A 52 -1.39 11.63 -8.40
C THR A 52 -2.82 11.92 -8.87
N ASP A 53 -3.18 11.46 -10.06
CA ASP A 53 -4.49 11.63 -10.69
C ASP A 53 -5.07 10.28 -11.18
N ASP A 54 -6.31 10.29 -11.68
CA ASP A 54 -6.98 9.13 -12.28
C ASP A 54 -6.47 8.84 -13.71
N VAL A 55 -5.21 8.42 -13.80
CA VAL A 55 -4.56 8.01 -15.05
C VAL A 55 -4.15 6.54 -15.00
N TYR A 56 -4.18 5.88 -16.15
CA TYR A 56 -3.73 4.49 -16.24
C TYR A 56 -2.24 4.43 -16.54
N GLU A 57 -1.52 3.60 -15.77
CA GLU A 57 -0.15 3.21 -16.06
C GLU A 57 -0.03 1.69 -15.97
N SER A 58 0.75 1.11 -16.87
CA SER A 58 0.99 -0.33 -16.83
C SER A 58 1.88 -0.70 -15.63
N PRO A 59 1.76 -1.91 -15.07
CA PRO A 59 2.65 -2.37 -14.01
C PRO A 59 4.15 -2.31 -14.38
N TYR A 60 4.48 -2.48 -15.67
CA TYR A 60 5.85 -2.34 -16.16
C TYR A 60 6.34 -0.90 -16.13
N GLN A 61 5.49 0.05 -16.52
CA GLN A 61 5.80 1.48 -16.47
C GLN A 61 6.07 1.91 -15.03
N LYS A 62 5.16 1.56 -14.10
CA LYS A 62 5.30 1.83 -12.66
C LYS A 62 6.63 1.32 -12.08
N ALA A 63 6.99 0.07 -12.41
CA ALA A 63 8.27 -0.49 -11.98
C ALA A 63 9.47 0.22 -12.62
N GLN A 64 9.37 0.61 -13.90
CA GLN A 64 10.44 1.34 -14.60
C GLN A 64 10.65 2.75 -14.04
N GLU A 65 9.58 3.46 -13.69
CA GLU A 65 9.64 4.77 -13.05
C GLU A 65 10.34 4.67 -11.69
N GLY A 66 9.92 3.73 -10.84
CA GLY A 66 10.60 3.47 -9.57
C GLY A 66 12.10 3.18 -9.74
N ASN A 67 12.46 2.36 -10.73
CA ASN A 67 13.85 2.05 -11.05
C ASN A 67 14.64 3.27 -11.52
N THR A 68 14.01 4.16 -12.30
CA THR A 68 14.65 5.36 -12.83
C THR A 68 14.92 6.38 -11.72
N LEU A 69 14.00 6.48 -10.77
CA LEU A 69 14.11 7.37 -9.61
C LEU A 69 15.12 6.86 -8.57
N GLY A 70 15.36 5.53 -8.52
CA GLY A 70 16.32 4.93 -7.60
C GLY A 70 15.89 5.00 -6.14
N GLY A 71 14.59 4.83 -5.86
CA GLY A 71 14.06 4.85 -4.50
C GLY A 71 14.55 3.70 -3.62
N ASP A 72 14.53 3.88 -2.31
CA ASP A 72 14.97 2.89 -1.32
C ASP A 72 13.94 1.75 -1.17
N PHE A 73 12.64 2.07 -1.29
CA PHE A 73 11.55 1.10 -1.30
C PHE A 73 10.46 1.49 -2.31
N PHE A 74 9.76 0.47 -2.82
CA PHE A 74 8.55 0.62 -3.62
C PHE A 74 7.35 0.07 -2.83
N VAL A 75 6.32 0.89 -2.60
CA VAL A 75 5.12 0.49 -1.87
C VAL A 75 3.89 0.71 -2.73
N SER A 76 3.26 -0.37 -3.17
CA SER A 76 2.03 -0.36 -3.94
C SER A 76 0.83 -0.55 -3.01
N ILE A 77 -0.19 0.29 -3.13
CA ILE A 77 -1.38 0.27 -2.27
C ILE A 77 -2.59 -0.13 -3.11
N HIS A 78 -3.31 -1.14 -2.63
CA HIS A 78 -4.42 -1.81 -3.30
C HIS A 78 -5.57 -2.11 -2.33
N ARG A 79 -6.70 -2.57 -2.89
CA ARG A 79 -7.81 -3.17 -2.14
C ARG A 79 -7.99 -4.59 -2.65
N ASN A 80 -8.14 -5.54 -1.73
CA ASN A 80 -8.34 -6.92 -2.11
C ASN A 80 -9.76 -7.15 -2.63
N SER A 81 -10.00 -8.31 -3.24
CA SER A 81 -11.34 -8.79 -3.55
C SER A 81 -11.38 -10.30 -3.53
N SER A 82 -12.56 -10.83 -3.20
CA SER A 82 -12.84 -12.27 -3.20
C SER A 82 -13.88 -12.64 -4.27
N VAL A 83 -14.10 -13.93 -4.49
CA VAL A 83 -15.06 -14.41 -5.51
C VAL A 83 -16.49 -14.06 -5.11
N TYR A 84 -16.82 -14.19 -3.83
CA TYR A 84 -18.14 -13.90 -3.28
C TYR A 84 -18.09 -12.73 -2.30
N PRO A 85 -19.06 -11.81 -2.30
CA PRO A 85 -19.13 -10.74 -1.32
C PRO A 85 -19.09 -11.26 0.13
N ASN A 86 -18.36 -10.56 1.00
CA ASN A 86 -18.17 -10.89 2.42
C ASN A 86 -17.54 -12.27 2.68
N GLN A 87 -16.84 -12.86 1.71
CA GLN A 87 -16.16 -14.15 1.91
C GLN A 87 -14.91 -14.03 2.78
N TYR A 88 -14.12 -12.97 2.59
CA TYR A 88 -12.87 -12.72 3.30
C TYR A 88 -12.81 -11.27 3.81
N SER A 89 -12.05 -11.04 4.86
CA SER A 89 -11.90 -9.74 5.52
C SER A 89 -10.48 -9.62 6.07
N GLY A 90 -9.94 -8.42 6.05
CA GLY A 90 -8.62 -8.12 6.60
C GLY A 90 -7.60 -7.67 5.58
N VAL A 91 -6.38 -7.45 6.08
CA VAL A 91 -5.25 -6.90 5.32
C VAL A 91 -4.21 -7.98 5.08
N GLU A 92 -3.58 -7.95 3.91
CA GLU A 92 -2.37 -8.72 3.64
C GLU A 92 -1.32 -7.83 2.97
N SER A 93 -0.06 -8.24 3.06
CA SER A 93 1.01 -7.63 2.27
C SER A 93 1.67 -8.71 1.41
N LEU A 94 1.94 -8.36 0.16
CA LEU A 94 2.52 -9.24 -0.83
C LEU A 94 3.95 -8.80 -1.12
N ILE A 95 4.88 -9.75 -1.16
CA ILE A 95 6.30 -9.51 -1.43
C ILE A 95 6.84 -10.49 -2.46
N TYR A 96 7.98 -10.19 -3.07
CA TYR A 96 8.62 -11.10 -4.02
C TYR A 96 9.08 -12.42 -3.36
N ASN A 97 9.78 -12.31 -2.23
CA ASN A 97 10.17 -13.43 -1.37
C ASN A 97 10.39 -13.00 0.08
N PHE A 98 10.40 -13.95 1.02
CA PHE A 98 10.58 -13.71 2.46
C PHE A 98 12.00 -13.25 2.86
N GLN A 99 13.01 -13.43 2.00
CA GLN A 99 14.37 -12.97 2.24
C GLN A 99 14.58 -11.50 1.85
N SER A 100 13.60 -10.88 1.19
CA SER A 100 13.65 -9.46 0.80
C SER A 100 13.57 -8.55 2.03
N PRO A 101 14.30 -7.42 2.06
CA PRO A 101 14.08 -6.35 3.04
C PRO A 101 12.62 -5.86 3.10
N ALA A 102 11.85 -6.05 2.03
CA ALA A 102 10.41 -5.82 1.96
C ALA A 102 9.61 -6.56 3.04
N TYR A 103 10.07 -7.72 3.50
CA TYR A 103 9.36 -8.51 4.51
C TYR A 103 9.17 -7.74 5.82
N GLU A 104 10.20 -7.04 6.30
CA GLU A 104 10.12 -6.29 7.55
C GLU A 104 9.12 -5.12 7.45
N MET A 105 9.15 -4.38 6.33
CA MET A 105 8.18 -3.32 6.06
C MET A 105 6.75 -3.86 5.98
N ALA A 106 6.53 -4.96 5.27
CA ALA A 106 5.23 -5.62 5.18
C ALA A 106 4.70 -6.03 6.57
N VAL A 107 5.55 -6.61 7.42
CA VAL A 107 5.19 -6.98 8.81
C VAL A 107 4.82 -5.75 9.63
N ASN A 108 5.58 -4.66 9.51
CA ASN A 108 5.34 -3.43 10.25
C ASN A 108 4.02 -2.77 9.81
N ILE A 109 3.77 -2.65 8.50
CA ILE A 109 2.52 -2.10 7.95
C ILE A 109 1.31 -2.92 8.41
N ASN A 110 1.34 -4.25 8.24
CA ASN A 110 0.23 -5.11 8.65
C ASN A 110 -0.08 -5.00 10.14
N ARG A 111 0.95 -4.89 10.99
CA ARG A 111 0.78 -4.75 12.44
C ARG A 111 0.09 -3.44 12.81
N GLU A 112 0.42 -2.34 12.15
CA GLU A 112 -0.25 -1.07 12.41
C GLU A 112 -1.68 -1.06 11.87
N LEU A 113 -1.93 -1.66 10.70
CA LEU A 113 -3.29 -1.83 10.16
C LEU A 113 -4.17 -2.71 11.07
N GLU A 114 -3.59 -3.75 11.68
CA GLU A 114 -4.27 -4.59 12.67
C GLU A 114 -4.72 -3.77 13.90
N ARG A 115 -3.89 -2.81 14.36
CA ARG A 115 -4.24 -1.92 15.47
C ARG A 115 -5.37 -0.96 15.13
N VAL A 116 -5.55 -0.60 13.85
CA VAL A 116 -6.71 0.18 13.40
C VAL A 116 -8.01 -0.64 13.51
N GLY A 117 -7.91 -1.96 13.38
CA GLY A 117 -9.02 -2.90 13.58
C GLY A 117 -9.17 -3.97 12.50
N PHE A 118 -8.27 -4.01 11.51
CA PHE A 118 -8.33 -5.06 10.48
C PHE A 118 -7.86 -6.41 11.02
N ILE A 119 -8.37 -7.50 10.45
CA ILE A 119 -7.78 -8.84 10.62
C ILE A 119 -6.45 -8.87 9.86
N ASN A 120 -5.37 -9.31 10.52
CA ASN A 120 -4.07 -9.48 9.86
C ASN A 120 -3.98 -10.86 9.21
N LEU A 121 -4.01 -10.91 7.88
CA LEU A 121 -3.90 -12.15 7.09
C LEU A 121 -2.45 -12.53 6.79
N GLY A 122 -1.48 -11.75 7.28
CA GLY A 122 -0.05 -12.02 7.18
C GLY A 122 0.60 -11.47 5.91
N VAL A 123 1.85 -11.90 5.72
CA VAL A 123 2.67 -11.53 4.57
C VAL A 123 2.84 -12.74 3.66
N ASN A 124 2.60 -12.57 2.36
CA ASN A 124 2.55 -13.67 1.40
C ASN A 124 3.50 -13.43 0.21
N GLU A 125 4.19 -14.47 -0.26
CA GLU A 125 4.99 -14.39 -1.48
C GLU A 125 4.11 -14.38 -2.72
N ARG A 126 4.41 -13.46 -3.65
CA ARG A 126 3.77 -13.31 -4.97
C ARG A 126 4.81 -12.96 -6.03
N PRO A 127 5.73 -13.87 -6.37
CA PRO A 127 6.87 -13.60 -7.24
C PRO A 127 6.49 -13.23 -8.69
N ASN A 128 5.23 -13.45 -9.08
CA ASN A 128 4.75 -13.20 -10.44
C ASN A 128 4.15 -11.78 -10.64
N LEU A 129 3.99 -11.00 -9.58
CA LEU A 129 3.47 -9.63 -9.70
C LEU A 129 4.56 -8.71 -10.26
N VAL A 130 4.26 -8.02 -11.36
CA VAL A 130 5.24 -7.22 -12.12
C VAL A 130 5.89 -6.15 -11.26
N VAL A 131 5.11 -5.41 -10.47
CA VAL A 131 5.65 -4.38 -9.57
C VAL A 131 6.52 -4.95 -8.45
N LEU A 132 6.44 -6.24 -8.14
CA LEU A 132 7.31 -6.89 -7.14
C LEU A 132 8.56 -7.52 -7.78
N ASN A 133 8.51 -7.90 -9.05
CA ASN A 133 9.57 -8.65 -9.72
C ASN A 133 10.32 -7.89 -10.84
N ARG A 134 9.92 -6.64 -11.11
CA ARG A 134 10.61 -5.73 -12.05
C ARG A 134 11.16 -4.47 -11.39
N THR A 135 10.83 -4.20 -10.15
CA THR A 135 11.52 -3.18 -9.33
C THR A 135 12.89 -3.68 -8.92
N GLN A 136 13.87 -2.78 -8.85
CA GLN A 136 15.24 -3.05 -8.42
C GLN A 136 15.44 -2.81 -6.92
N MET A 137 14.56 -2.01 -6.31
CA MET A 137 14.46 -1.82 -4.87
C MET A 137 13.49 -2.84 -4.25
N PRO A 138 13.61 -3.12 -2.94
CA PRO A 138 12.63 -3.90 -2.20
C PRO A 138 11.21 -3.34 -2.39
N ALA A 139 10.27 -4.23 -2.69
CA ALA A 139 8.90 -3.86 -3.01
C ALA A 139 7.87 -4.60 -2.14
N VAL A 140 6.87 -3.85 -1.66
CA VAL A 140 5.70 -4.34 -0.93
C VAL A 140 4.45 -3.93 -1.70
N LEU A 141 3.48 -4.84 -1.85
CA LEU A 141 2.12 -4.49 -2.27
C LEU A 141 1.18 -4.75 -1.09
N VAL A 142 0.52 -3.71 -0.61
CA VAL A 142 -0.38 -3.75 0.55
C VAL A 142 -1.82 -3.84 0.07
N GLU A 143 -2.50 -4.92 0.44
CA GLU A 143 -3.93 -5.13 0.20
C GLU A 143 -4.72 -4.64 1.42
N VAL A 144 -5.24 -3.42 1.37
CA VAL A 144 -5.82 -2.74 2.54
C VAL A 144 -7.30 -3.07 2.68
N GLY A 145 -7.64 -4.30 3.06
CA GLY A 145 -9.03 -4.75 3.21
C GLY A 145 -9.66 -5.19 1.89
N PHE A 146 -10.74 -5.96 1.98
CA PHE A 146 -11.49 -6.46 0.83
C PHE A 146 -12.57 -5.47 0.40
N ILE A 147 -12.51 -4.97 -0.83
CA ILE A 147 -13.49 -4.00 -1.37
C ILE A 147 -14.91 -4.58 -1.44
N ASN A 148 -15.03 -5.91 -1.55
CA ASN A 148 -16.31 -6.61 -1.61
C ASN A 148 -16.75 -7.15 -0.23
N THR A 149 -16.23 -6.57 0.85
CA THR A 149 -16.60 -6.89 2.23
C THR A 149 -17.06 -5.64 2.97
N GLU A 150 -18.31 -5.67 3.45
CA GLU A 150 -18.96 -4.49 4.04
C GLU A 150 -18.26 -4.01 5.31
N ASN A 151 -17.76 -4.93 6.14
CA ASN A 151 -17.03 -4.58 7.35
C ASN A 151 -15.70 -3.85 7.05
N ASP A 152 -14.96 -4.30 6.04
CA ASP A 152 -13.69 -3.68 5.64
C ASP A 152 -13.92 -2.31 4.97
N ASN A 153 -15.01 -2.17 4.22
CA ASN A 153 -15.44 -0.88 3.68
C ASN A 153 -15.84 0.09 4.80
N ALA A 154 -16.68 -0.37 5.75
CA ALA A 154 -17.09 0.46 6.89
C ALA A 154 -15.91 0.90 7.75
N LEU A 155 -14.95 0.01 8.01
CA LEU A 155 -13.73 0.36 8.73
C LEU A 155 -12.87 1.35 7.94
N PHE A 156 -12.73 1.14 6.63
CA PHE A 156 -11.96 2.05 5.77
C PHE A 156 -12.54 3.46 5.75
N ASP A 157 -13.87 3.58 5.61
CA ASP A 157 -14.53 4.88 5.54
C ASP A 157 -14.49 5.59 6.91
N ALA A 158 -14.71 4.84 8.00
CA ALA A 158 -14.74 5.42 9.34
C ALA A 158 -13.36 5.78 9.89
N ARG A 159 -12.29 5.10 9.45
CA ARG A 159 -10.93 5.20 10.00
C ARG A 159 -9.87 5.56 8.94
N PHE A 160 -10.30 6.19 7.84
CA PHE A 160 -9.44 6.46 6.69
C PHE A 160 -8.11 7.12 7.07
N GLN A 161 -8.16 8.15 7.92
CA GLN A 161 -6.97 8.88 8.34
C GLN A 161 -6.05 8.00 9.20
N GLU A 162 -6.60 7.19 10.11
CA GLU A 162 -5.79 6.27 10.91
C GLU A 162 -5.16 5.15 10.07
N ILE A 163 -5.81 4.74 8.97
CA ILE A 163 -5.24 3.79 8.01
C ILE A 163 -4.04 4.40 7.30
N ALA A 164 -4.15 5.65 6.83
CA ALA A 164 -3.04 6.37 6.23
C ALA A 164 -1.86 6.50 7.23
N TRP A 165 -2.14 6.89 8.47
CA TRP A 165 -1.13 6.94 9.53
C TRP A 165 -0.53 5.58 9.83
N ALA A 166 -1.32 4.49 9.85
CA ALA A 166 -0.82 3.15 10.12
C ALA A 166 0.16 2.66 9.05
N ILE A 167 -0.14 2.89 7.77
CA ILE A 167 0.77 2.53 6.68
C ILE A 167 2.05 3.36 6.77
N ALA A 168 1.93 4.69 6.93
CA ALA A 168 3.09 5.56 7.09
C ALA A 168 3.94 5.18 8.32
N GLN A 169 3.31 4.86 9.45
CA GLN A 169 3.98 4.41 10.68
C GLN A 169 4.71 3.09 10.47
N GLY A 170 4.13 2.16 9.70
CA GLY A 170 4.76 0.91 9.32
C GLY A 170 6.03 1.14 8.50
N ILE A 171 5.96 2.05 7.51
CA ILE A 171 7.11 2.46 6.68
C ILE A 171 8.19 3.12 7.56
N VAL A 172 7.82 4.11 8.39
CA VAL A 172 8.77 4.82 9.26
C VAL A 172 9.49 3.88 10.22
N ARG A 173 8.78 2.89 10.79
CA ARG A 173 9.38 1.91 11.71
C ARG A 173 10.44 1.04 11.07
N THR A 174 10.36 0.82 9.77
CA THR A 174 11.38 0.05 9.04
C THR A 174 12.72 0.80 8.99
N PHE A 175 12.71 2.13 8.88
CA PHE A 175 13.93 2.93 8.84
C PHE A 175 14.38 3.41 10.22
N TYR A 176 13.43 3.74 11.09
CA TYR A 176 13.68 4.32 12.41
C TYR A 176 12.92 3.52 13.49
N PRO A 177 13.43 2.34 13.88
CA PRO A 177 12.82 1.53 14.91
C PRO A 177 12.61 2.31 16.22
N GLY A 178 11.37 2.31 16.72
CA GLY A 178 10.99 3.00 17.95
C GLY A 178 10.46 4.42 17.77
N TRP A 179 10.47 4.97 16.55
CA TRP A 179 9.81 6.24 16.27
C TRP A 179 8.29 6.05 16.14
N ASP A 180 7.54 6.82 16.92
CA ASP A 180 6.10 6.94 16.82
C ASP A 180 5.76 8.27 16.14
N ILE A 181 5.02 8.20 15.04
CA ILE A 181 4.65 9.37 14.23
C ILE A 181 3.20 9.80 14.41
N TYR A 182 2.39 9.05 15.17
CA TYR A 182 1.00 9.42 15.41
C TYR A 182 0.92 10.82 16.03
N PRO A 183 -0.09 11.62 15.66
CA PRO A 183 -0.30 12.92 16.30
C PRO A 183 -0.57 12.74 17.79
N ILE A 184 -0.03 13.65 18.60
CA ILE A 184 -0.25 13.74 20.06
C ILE A 184 -1.64 14.32 20.35
#